data_AF-A0A0G1PXG1-F1
#
_entry.id   AF-A0A0G1PXG1-F1
#
_cell.length_a   1.000
_cell.length_b   1.000
_cell.length_c   1.000
_cell.angle_alpha   90.00
_cell.angle_beta   90.00
_cell.angle_gamma   90.00
#
_symmetry.space_group_name_H-M   'P 1'
#
loop_
_entity.id
_entity.type
_entity.pdbx_description
1 polymer ?
#
loop_
_entity_poly.entity_id
_entity_poly.type
_entity_poly.pdbx_seq_one_letter_code
_entity_poly.pdbx_strand_id
1 'polypeptide(L)'
;WYIRRSRDRVGPAALSEKDRNAFYLTTHYTLAALCKILAPFTPFLAEHIWQEVKRRMPNAKLAESVHLDTWPEAPPSERASGLFHDMEVVRSIVAVGHTIRAQENISVQKPRQTLFMFIERWVDIAALEQEYCAIIKDEVNVKEVKVVDTMPESDTIKVLSQEGVVVGFDITETDELRLEGEERGYIRTYNALRKKNGLFPGDKAKICEPKTPELEKFYRDSGRLARIQGATNSTITLVDGIEAIAIEKINP
;
A
#
# COMPACT_ATOMS: atom_id res chain seq x y z
N TRP A 1 1.34 1.32 -8.84
CA TRP A 1 0.19 0.80 -8.08
C TRP A 1 0.38 -0.69 -7.76
N TYR A 2 0.36 -1.57 -8.77
CA TYR A 2 0.42 -3.03 -8.60
C TYR A 2 1.51 -3.53 -7.62
N ILE A 3 2.81 -3.34 -7.93
CA ILE A 3 3.91 -3.82 -7.07
C ILE A 3 3.84 -3.26 -5.64
N ARG A 4 3.47 -1.99 -5.47
CA ARG A 4 3.36 -1.36 -4.12
C ARG A 4 2.25 -2.02 -3.31
N ARG A 5 1.10 -2.28 -3.93
CA ARG A 5 -0.07 -2.88 -3.27
C ARG A 5 0.11 -4.35 -2.96
N SER A 6 0.90 -5.07 -3.76
CA SER A 6 1.06 -6.52 -3.63
C SER A 6 2.27 -6.95 -2.79
N ARG A 7 2.86 -6.06 -1.98
CA ARG A 7 4.06 -6.38 -1.19
C ARG A 7 3.81 -7.44 -0.11
N ASP A 8 2.60 -7.47 0.43
CA ASP A 8 2.10 -8.46 1.37
C ASP A 8 1.87 -9.83 0.72
N ARG A 9 1.72 -9.90 -0.61
CA ARG A 9 1.57 -11.14 -1.38
C ARG A 9 2.90 -11.86 -1.64
N VAL A 10 4.02 -11.34 -1.14
CA VAL A 10 5.37 -11.84 -1.43
C VAL A 10 6.00 -12.49 -0.21
N GLY A 11 6.67 -13.62 -0.43
CA GLY A 11 7.48 -14.29 0.59
C GLY A 11 6.67 -14.80 1.79
N PRO A 12 7.24 -14.77 3.02
CA PRO A 12 6.58 -15.24 4.24
C PRO A 12 5.38 -14.40 4.69
N ALA A 13 5.23 -13.18 4.14
CA ALA A 13 4.11 -12.30 4.47
C ALA A 13 2.80 -12.70 3.78
N ALA A 14 2.87 -13.57 2.77
CA ALA A 14 1.72 -13.99 1.99
C ALA A 14 0.73 -14.80 2.84
N LEU A 15 -0.49 -14.29 2.96
CA LEU A 15 -1.58 -14.92 3.70
C LEU A 15 -2.17 -16.15 2.99
N SER A 16 -2.05 -16.21 1.67
CA SER A 16 -2.57 -17.30 0.84
C SER A 16 -1.53 -17.71 -0.20
N GLU A 17 -1.24 -19.00 -0.25
CA GLU A 17 -0.38 -19.57 -1.28
C GLU A 17 -0.96 -19.37 -2.68
N LYS A 18 -2.29 -19.48 -2.81
CA LYS A 18 -2.98 -19.27 -4.08
C LYS A 18 -2.80 -17.84 -4.59
N ASP A 19 -3.02 -16.84 -3.73
CA ASP A 19 -2.87 -15.42 -4.10
C ASP A 19 -1.40 -15.06 -4.39
N ARG A 20 -0.46 -15.57 -3.59
CA ARG A 20 0.98 -15.44 -3.84
C ARG A 20 1.36 -15.98 -5.22
N ASN A 21 0.89 -17.17 -5.57
CA ASN A 21 1.19 -17.79 -6.86
C ASN A 21 0.56 -17.01 -8.01
N ALA A 22 -0.66 -16.49 -7.83
CA ALA A 22 -1.32 -15.62 -8.82
C ALA A 22 -0.54 -14.30 -9.03
N PHE A 23 -0.04 -13.69 -7.94
CA PHE A 23 0.81 -12.50 -8.02
C PHE A 23 2.10 -12.78 -8.80
N TYR A 24 2.81 -13.87 -8.49
CA TYR A 24 4.05 -14.22 -9.20
C TYR A 24 3.81 -14.53 -10.68
N LEU A 25 2.76 -15.30 -11.00
CA LEU A 25 2.42 -15.63 -12.38
C LEU A 25 2.15 -14.36 -13.20
N THR A 26 1.30 -13.47 -12.68
CA THR A 26 0.94 -12.21 -13.35
C THR A 26 2.16 -11.30 -13.52
N THR A 27 3.02 -11.23 -12.49
CA THR A 27 4.24 -10.41 -12.53
C THR A 27 5.23 -10.95 -13.56
N HIS A 28 5.51 -12.25 -13.56
CA HIS A 28 6.43 -12.86 -14.52
C HIS A 28 5.90 -12.76 -15.96
N TYR A 29 4.59 -12.97 -16.17
CA TYR A 29 3.95 -12.78 -17.47
C TYR A 29 4.13 -11.34 -17.99
N THR A 30 3.84 -10.35 -17.13
CA THR A 30 3.98 -8.93 -17.49
C THR A 30 5.43 -8.55 -17.77
N LEU A 31 6.38 -9.05 -16.97
CA LEU A 31 7.81 -8.82 -17.18
C LEU A 31 8.31 -9.45 -18.48
N ALA A 32 7.89 -10.68 -18.81
CA ALA A 32 8.25 -11.33 -20.06
C ALA A 32 7.73 -10.51 -21.27
N ALA A 33 6.48 -10.07 -21.23
CA ALA A 33 5.91 -9.20 -22.27
C ALA A 33 6.66 -7.87 -22.38
N LEU A 34 6.99 -7.24 -21.25
CA LEU A 34 7.76 -6.00 -21.21
C LEU A 34 9.17 -6.19 -21.80
N CYS A 35 9.84 -7.31 -21.52
CA CYS A 35 11.16 -7.60 -22.11
C CYS A 35 11.10 -7.64 -23.63
N LYS A 36 10.05 -8.26 -24.22
CA LYS A 36 9.87 -8.29 -25.67
C LYS A 36 9.71 -6.89 -26.28
N ILE A 37 8.98 -6.01 -25.59
CA ILE A 37 8.79 -4.60 -26.01
C ILE A 37 10.10 -3.80 -25.86
N LEU A 38 10.87 -4.07 -24.80
CA LEU A 38 12.13 -3.38 -24.51
C LEU A 38 13.30 -3.87 -25.37
N ALA A 39 13.25 -5.10 -25.90
CA ALA A 39 14.36 -5.72 -26.63
C ALA A 39 14.95 -4.87 -27.77
N PRO A 40 14.16 -4.12 -28.57
CA PRO A 40 14.70 -3.24 -29.62
C PRO A 40 15.42 -1.98 -29.07
N PHE A 41 15.10 -1.55 -27.84
CA PHE A 41 15.61 -0.30 -27.27
C PHE A 41 16.75 -0.53 -26.27
N THR A 42 16.63 -1.58 -25.45
CA THR A 42 17.57 -1.93 -24.39
C THR A 42 17.85 -3.43 -24.42
N PRO A 43 18.52 -3.95 -25.46
CA PRO A 43 18.64 -5.39 -25.73
C PRO A 43 19.30 -6.14 -24.57
N PHE A 44 20.41 -5.65 -24.04
CA PHE A 44 21.12 -6.31 -22.93
C PHE A 44 20.31 -6.35 -21.63
N LEU A 45 19.57 -5.28 -21.32
CA LEU A 45 18.72 -5.24 -20.14
C LEU A 45 17.52 -6.17 -20.28
N ALA A 46 16.86 -6.14 -21.45
CA ALA A 46 15.74 -7.01 -21.77
C ALA A 46 16.15 -8.49 -21.70
N GLU A 47 17.31 -8.84 -22.28
CA GLU A 47 17.85 -10.20 -22.23
C GLU A 47 18.19 -10.63 -20.80
N HIS A 48 18.83 -9.77 -20.01
CA HIS A 48 19.14 -10.08 -18.62
C HIS A 48 17.88 -10.38 -17.79
N ILE A 49 16.84 -9.54 -17.92
CA ILE A 49 15.57 -9.75 -17.22
C ILE A 49 14.86 -11.01 -17.75
N TRP A 50 14.88 -11.25 -19.06
CA TRP A 50 14.30 -12.44 -19.69
C TRP A 50 14.87 -13.74 -19.11
N GLN A 51 16.19 -13.83 -19.00
CA GLN A 51 16.86 -15.01 -18.43
C GLN A 51 16.45 -15.26 -16.98
N GLU A 52 16.34 -14.20 -16.16
CA GLU A 52 15.87 -14.35 -14.78
C GLU A 52 14.41 -14.79 -14.70
N VAL A 53 13.53 -14.24 -15.52
CA VAL A 53 12.13 -14.65 -15.59
C VAL A 53 12.01 -16.10 -16.02
N LYS A 54 12.76 -16.52 -17.04
CA LYS A 54 12.80 -17.91 -17.52
C LYS A 54 13.27 -18.88 -16.44
N ARG A 55 14.34 -18.53 -15.71
CA ARG A 55 14.84 -19.34 -14.59
C ARG A 55 13.79 -19.54 -13.49
N ARG A 56 12.91 -18.56 -13.27
CA ARG A 56 11.81 -18.62 -12.29
C ARG A 56 10.55 -19.30 -12.83
N MET A 57 10.46 -19.55 -14.14
CA MET A 57 9.34 -20.22 -14.79
C MET A 57 9.83 -21.38 -15.68
N PRO A 58 10.41 -22.45 -15.10
CA PRO A 58 11.02 -23.54 -15.88
C PRO A 58 10.03 -24.28 -16.79
N ASN A 59 8.73 -24.24 -16.46
CA ASN A 59 7.67 -24.90 -17.23
C ASN A 59 7.03 -23.97 -18.28
N ALA A 60 7.41 -22.68 -18.32
CA ALA A 60 6.90 -21.76 -19.33
C ALA A 60 7.61 -21.98 -20.66
N LYS A 61 6.84 -21.95 -21.76
CA LYS A 61 7.36 -22.05 -23.13
C LYS A 61 7.95 -20.70 -23.59
N LEU A 62 9.05 -20.30 -22.97
CA LEU A 62 9.81 -19.10 -23.34
C LEU A 62 10.97 -19.48 -24.25
N ALA A 63 11.23 -18.66 -25.28
CA ALA A 63 12.39 -18.85 -26.17
C ALA A 63 13.72 -18.77 -25.41
N GLU A 64 14.80 -19.21 -26.08
CA GLU A 64 16.14 -19.20 -25.48
C GLU A 64 16.59 -17.79 -25.09
N SER A 65 16.36 -16.83 -25.97
CA SER A 65 16.62 -15.40 -25.79
C SER A 65 15.35 -14.62 -26.10
N VAL A 66 15.21 -13.41 -25.53
CA VAL A 66 14.10 -12.51 -25.85
C VAL A 66 14.09 -12.16 -27.34
N HIS A 67 15.26 -12.14 -27.98
CA HIS A 67 15.44 -11.81 -29.39
C HIS A 67 15.01 -12.93 -30.34
N LEU A 68 14.79 -14.13 -29.82
CA LEU A 68 14.31 -15.30 -30.56
C LEU A 68 12.82 -15.58 -30.31
N ASP A 69 12.19 -14.80 -29.44
CA ASP A 69 10.77 -14.94 -29.16
C ASP A 69 9.91 -14.12 -30.13
N THR A 70 8.65 -14.52 -30.24
CA THR A 70 7.63 -13.84 -31.01
C THR A 70 7.21 -12.53 -30.35
N TRP A 71 6.88 -11.54 -31.18
CA TRP A 71 6.32 -10.26 -30.73
C TRP A 71 5.06 -10.50 -29.87
N PRO A 72 4.85 -9.76 -28.77
CA PRO A 72 3.69 -9.97 -27.91
C PRO A 72 2.40 -9.61 -28.67
N GLU A 73 1.45 -10.54 -28.66
CA GLU A 73 0.11 -10.32 -29.19
C GLU A 73 -0.80 -9.71 -28.11
N ALA A 74 -1.60 -8.72 -28.50
CA ALA A 74 -2.60 -8.15 -27.61
C ALA A 74 -3.76 -9.14 -27.42
N PRO A 75 -4.20 -9.42 -26.18
CA PRO A 75 -5.37 -10.26 -25.96
C PRO A 75 -6.65 -9.58 -26.50
N PRO A 76 -7.72 -10.34 -26.80
CA PRO A 76 -8.98 -9.80 -27.27
C PRO A 76 -9.54 -8.72 -26.32
N SER A 77 -9.89 -7.56 -26.87
CA SER A 77 -10.14 -6.31 -26.13
C SER A 77 -11.43 -6.27 -25.31
N GLU A 78 -12.42 -7.11 -25.61
CA GLU A 78 -13.79 -6.96 -25.12
C GLU A 78 -13.95 -7.20 -23.61
N ARG A 79 -13.15 -8.09 -23.01
CA ARG A 79 -13.20 -8.34 -21.56
C ARG A 79 -12.34 -7.36 -20.76
N ALA A 80 -11.45 -6.62 -21.43
CA ALA A 80 -10.48 -5.74 -20.79
C ALA A 80 -10.97 -4.28 -20.69
N SER A 81 -11.87 -3.84 -21.57
CA SER A 81 -12.34 -2.45 -21.61
C SER A 81 -13.07 -2.02 -20.33
N GLY A 82 -13.97 -2.85 -19.81
CA GLY A 82 -14.69 -2.58 -18.55
C GLY A 82 -13.74 -2.50 -17.35
N LEU A 83 -12.88 -3.51 -17.17
CA LEU A 83 -11.89 -3.53 -16.09
C LEU A 83 -10.94 -2.33 -16.13
N PHE A 84 -10.46 -1.94 -17.31
CA PHE A 84 -9.59 -0.77 -17.44
C PHE A 84 -10.31 0.52 -17.05
N HIS A 85 -11.57 0.66 -17.48
CA HIS A 85 -12.40 1.81 -17.11
C HIS A 85 -12.65 1.86 -15.60
N ASP A 86 -13.04 0.73 -14.97
CA ASP A 86 -13.27 0.67 -13.53
C ASP A 86 -12.01 1.05 -12.74
N MET A 87 -10.86 0.52 -13.14
CA MET A 87 -9.58 0.84 -12.50
C MET A 87 -9.12 2.28 -12.74
N GLU A 88 -9.49 2.89 -13.86
CA GLU A 88 -9.26 4.32 -14.11
C GLU A 88 -10.08 5.16 -13.14
N VAL A 89 -11.38 4.87 -13.01
CA VAL A 89 -12.28 5.53 -12.05
C VAL A 89 -11.76 5.37 -10.61
N VAL A 90 -11.37 4.16 -10.19
CA VAL A 90 -10.78 3.89 -8.88
C VAL A 90 -9.55 4.76 -8.63
N ARG A 91 -8.65 4.89 -9.62
CA ARG A 91 -7.44 5.70 -9.49
C ARG A 91 -7.75 7.19 -9.41
N SER A 92 -8.73 7.67 -10.17
CA SER A 92 -9.18 9.07 -10.10
C SER A 92 -9.78 9.38 -8.73
N ILE A 93 -10.63 8.51 -8.19
CA ILE A 93 -11.17 8.67 -6.81
C ILE A 93 -10.04 8.78 -5.78
N VAL A 94 -9.05 7.87 -5.85
CA VAL A 94 -7.92 7.89 -4.92
C VAL A 94 -7.08 9.16 -5.07
N ALA A 95 -6.88 9.64 -6.30
CA ALA A 95 -6.16 10.89 -6.56
C ALA A 95 -6.89 12.11 -5.98
N VAL A 96 -8.22 12.19 -6.15
CA VAL A 96 -9.05 13.26 -5.56
C VAL A 96 -9.01 13.19 -4.04
N GLY A 97 -9.15 12.00 -3.46
CA GLY A 97 -9.04 11.79 -2.01
C GLY A 97 -7.67 12.24 -1.46
N HIS A 98 -6.57 11.91 -2.13
CA HIS A 98 -5.24 12.39 -1.75
C HIS A 98 -5.09 13.91 -1.90
N THR A 99 -5.72 14.51 -2.89
CA THR A 99 -5.70 15.96 -3.11
C THR A 99 -6.39 16.69 -1.97
N ILE A 100 -7.59 16.24 -1.57
CA ILE A 100 -8.29 16.81 -0.40
C ILE A 100 -7.44 16.67 0.86
N ARG A 101 -6.85 15.49 1.10
CA ARG A 101 -5.95 15.28 2.24
C ARG A 101 -4.76 16.24 2.23
N ALA A 102 -4.17 16.51 1.07
CA ALA A 102 -3.06 17.44 0.95
C ALA A 102 -3.49 18.88 1.25
N GLN A 103 -4.65 19.31 0.74
CA GLN A 103 -5.23 20.64 1.01
C GLN A 103 -5.49 20.86 2.51
N GLU A 104 -5.96 19.83 3.19
CA GLU A 104 -6.28 19.85 4.63
C GLU A 104 -5.06 19.47 5.51
N ASN A 105 -3.86 19.32 4.94
CA ASN A 105 -2.63 18.92 5.64
C ASN A 105 -2.74 17.60 6.44
N ILE A 106 -3.57 16.66 5.97
CA ILE A 106 -3.80 15.37 6.61
C ILE A 106 -2.84 14.30 6.04
N SER A 107 -1.75 14.06 6.76
CA SER A 107 -0.80 12.98 6.43
C SER A 107 -1.49 11.63 6.25
N VAL A 108 -1.17 10.88 5.18
CA VAL A 108 -1.74 9.55 4.83
C VAL A 108 -1.64 8.53 5.98
N GLN A 109 -0.75 8.76 6.95
CA GLN A 109 -0.61 7.92 8.14
C GLN A 109 -1.82 7.99 9.07
N LYS A 110 -2.51 9.14 9.12
CA LYS A 110 -3.68 9.35 9.96
C LYS A 110 -4.94 8.82 9.26
N PRO A 111 -5.57 7.75 9.77
CA PRO A 111 -6.81 7.27 9.20
C PRO A 111 -7.94 8.28 9.39
N ARG A 112 -8.95 8.23 8.51
CA ARG A 112 -10.19 9.01 8.63
C ARG A 112 -11.41 8.10 8.60
N GLN A 113 -12.55 8.59 9.09
CA GLN A 113 -13.77 7.80 9.21
C GLN A 113 -14.26 7.33 7.85
N THR A 114 -14.67 8.26 7.01
CA THR A 114 -15.44 7.94 5.81
C THR A 114 -14.97 8.74 4.61
N LEU A 115 -14.89 8.07 3.47
CA LEU A 115 -14.87 8.70 2.16
C LEU A 115 -16.24 8.50 1.51
N PHE A 116 -16.91 9.59 1.20
CA PHE A 116 -18.12 9.61 0.40
C PHE A 116 -17.74 9.79 -1.07
N MET A 117 -18.45 9.09 -1.95
CA MET A 117 -18.26 9.22 -3.38
C MET A 117 -19.60 9.36 -4.07
N PHE A 118 -19.61 10.23 -5.07
CA PHE A 118 -20.67 10.42 -6.02
C PHE A 118 -20.01 10.48 -7.40
N ILE A 119 -20.43 9.61 -8.31
CA ILE A 119 -19.94 9.63 -9.69
C ILE A 119 -21.12 10.04 -10.56
N GLU A 120 -20.91 11.05 -11.42
CA GLU A 120 -21.97 11.55 -12.27
C GLU A 120 -22.38 10.47 -13.28
N ARG A 121 -23.60 9.92 -13.14
CA ARG A 121 -24.51 9.20 -14.08
C ARG A 121 -24.00 8.25 -15.18
N TRP A 122 -22.71 8.19 -15.50
CA TRP A 122 -22.13 7.48 -16.65
C TRP A 122 -21.23 6.31 -16.24
N VAL A 123 -20.96 6.16 -14.94
CA VAL A 123 -20.31 4.97 -14.37
C VAL A 123 -21.35 4.29 -13.49
N ASP A 124 -21.60 3.00 -13.73
CA ASP A 124 -22.56 2.23 -12.94
C ASP A 124 -21.94 1.91 -11.56
N ILE A 125 -22.00 2.88 -10.64
CA ILE A 125 -21.34 2.80 -9.32
C ILE A 125 -21.93 1.70 -8.45
N ALA A 126 -23.21 1.33 -8.68
CA ALA A 126 -23.84 0.19 -8.02
C ALA A 126 -23.11 -1.13 -8.37
N ALA A 127 -22.35 -1.15 -9.47
CA ALA A 127 -21.50 -2.26 -9.88
C ALA A 127 -20.04 -2.12 -9.43
N LEU A 128 -19.65 -1.06 -8.70
CA LEU A 128 -18.30 -0.97 -8.14
C LEU A 128 -18.17 -2.05 -7.06
N GLU A 129 -17.61 -3.20 -7.48
CA GLU A 129 -17.48 -4.38 -6.63
C GLU A 129 -16.81 -4.03 -5.29
N GLN A 130 -17.15 -4.79 -4.25
CA GLN A 130 -16.57 -4.61 -2.91
C GLN A 130 -15.04 -4.59 -2.93
N GLU A 131 -14.42 -5.26 -3.91
CA GLU A 131 -12.98 -5.28 -4.14
C GLU A 131 -12.42 -3.89 -4.48
N TYR A 132 -13.09 -3.11 -5.32
CA TYR A 132 -12.66 -1.75 -5.67
C TYR A 132 -12.82 -0.79 -4.50
N CYS A 133 -13.93 -0.89 -3.75
CA CYS A 133 -14.11 -0.13 -2.50
C CYS A 133 -13.01 -0.43 -1.48
N ALA A 134 -12.59 -1.70 -1.35
CA ALA A 134 -11.47 -2.09 -0.51
C ALA A 134 -10.14 -1.47 -0.99
N ILE A 135 -9.91 -1.45 -2.31
CA ILE A 135 -8.74 -0.78 -2.88
C ILE A 135 -8.70 0.71 -2.51
N ILE A 136 -9.81 1.42 -2.69
CA ILE A 136 -9.92 2.85 -2.39
C ILE A 136 -9.71 3.11 -0.90
N LYS A 137 -10.37 2.30 -0.05
CA LYS A 137 -10.27 2.36 1.40
C LYS A 137 -8.81 2.27 1.87
N ASP A 138 -8.07 1.30 1.34
CA ASP A 138 -6.67 1.07 1.68
C ASP A 138 -5.76 2.20 1.20
N GLU A 139 -5.97 2.70 -0.02
CA GLU A 139 -5.13 3.74 -0.60
C GLU A 139 -5.31 5.09 0.08
N VAL A 140 -6.55 5.51 0.30
CA VAL A 140 -6.86 6.80 0.94
C VAL A 140 -6.74 6.71 2.48
N ASN A 141 -6.65 5.51 3.04
CA ASN A 141 -6.60 5.21 4.46
C ASN A 141 -7.83 5.75 5.21
N VAL A 142 -9.00 5.23 4.84
CA VAL A 142 -10.28 5.50 5.51
C VAL A 142 -10.86 4.22 6.13
N LYS A 143 -11.79 4.35 7.08
CA LYS A 143 -12.46 3.18 7.69
C LYS A 143 -13.61 2.68 6.82
N GLU A 144 -14.25 3.56 6.09
CA GLU A 144 -15.41 3.24 5.27
C GLU A 144 -15.40 4.05 3.96
N VAL A 145 -15.90 3.44 2.89
CA VAL A 145 -16.18 4.10 1.62
C VAL A 145 -17.68 3.98 1.37
N LYS A 146 -18.38 5.10 1.20
CA LYS A 146 -19.82 5.15 0.96
C LYS A 146 -20.12 5.76 -0.39
N VAL A 147 -20.87 5.03 -1.19
CA VAL A 147 -21.53 5.56 -2.39
C VAL A 147 -22.81 6.24 -1.95
N VAL A 148 -23.01 7.50 -2.36
CA VAL A 148 -24.21 8.27 -2.02
C VAL A 148 -24.74 8.95 -3.27
N ASP A 149 -26.07 9.13 -3.36
CA ASP A 149 -26.71 9.86 -4.46
C ASP A 149 -26.63 11.38 -4.28
N THR A 150 -26.38 11.84 -3.06
CA THR A 150 -26.24 13.26 -2.72
C THR A 150 -25.19 13.39 -1.64
N MET A 151 -24.26 14.33 -1.79
CA MET A 151 -23.24 14.55 -0.78
C MET A 151 -23.88 15.04 0.52
N PRO A 152 -23.49 14.47 1.69
CA PRO A 152 -23.96 15.00 2.95
C PRO A 152 -23.40 16.42 3.15
N GLU A 153 -24.28 17.34 3.54
CA GLU A 153 -23.88 18.70 3.90
C GLU A 153 -23.35 18.72 5.33
N SER A 154 -22.04 18.94 5.47
CA SER A 154 -21.36 19.12 6.77
C SER A 154 -20.09 19.93 6.58
N ASP A 155 -19.75 20.80 7.52
CA ASP A 155 -18.51 21.58 7.51
C ASP A 155 -17.25 20.69 7.56
N THR A 156 -17.41 19.47 8.11
CA THR A 156 -16.36 18.44 8.22
C THR A 156 -16.21 17.59 6.97
N ILE A 157 -17.08 17.72 5.96
CA ILE A 157 -16.97 16.98 4.71
C ILE A 157 -16.46 17.93 3.64
N LYS A 158 -15.25 17.66 3.16
CA LYS A 158 -14.65 18.44 2.06
C LYS A 158 -14.96 17.73 0.75
N VAL A 159 -15.61 18.44 -0.16
CA VAL A 159 -16.02 17.90 -1.46
C VAL A 159 -15.13 18.47 -2.54
N LEU A 160 -14.63 17.60 -3.42
CA LEU A 160 -13.88 17.98 -4.61
C LEU A 160 -14.41 17.20 -5.81
N SER A 161 -14.62 17.91 -6.92
CA SER A 161 -14.97 17.31 -8.21
C SER A 161 -13.80 17.44 -9.17
N GLN A 162 -13.39 16.32 -9.77
CA GLN A 162 -12.34 16.28 -10.78
C GLN A 162 -12.63 15.14 -11.76
N GLU A 163 -12.46 15.38 -13.06
CA GLU A 163 -12.60 14.35 -14.11
C GLU A 163 -13.93 13.58 -14.06
N GLY A 164 -15.04 14.23 -13.72
CA GLY A 164 -16.37 13.60 -13.64
C GLY A 164 -16.62 12.76 -12.37
N VAL A 165 -15.68 12.77 -11.43
CA VAL A 165 -15.79 12.11 -10.12
C VAL A 165 -15.91 13.16 -9.02
N VAL A 166 -16.91 13.02 -8.16
CA VAL A 166 -17.09 13.84 -6.97
C VAL A 166 -16.78 13.02 -5.73
N VAL A 167 -15.81 13.47 -4.93
CA VAL A 167 -15.42 12.81 -3.69
C VAL A 167 -15.66 13.76 -2.53
N GLY A 168 -16.42 13.29 -1.53
CA GLY A 168 -16.54 13.89 -0.22
C GLY A 168 -15.60 13.19 0.76
N PHE A 169 -14.78 13.94 1.49
CA PHE A 169 -13.83 13.39 2.44
C PHE A 169 -14.14 13.91 3.84
N ASP A 170 -14.44 13.00 4.77
CA ASP A 170 -14.68 13.37 6.17
C ASP A 170 -13.35 13.63 6.88
N ILE A 171 -13.11 14.89 7.26
CA ILE A 171 -11.90 15.30 7.96
C ILE A 171 -11.96 15.12 9.48
N THR A 172 -13.08 14.60 10.01
CA THR A 172 -13.28 14.39 11.45
C THR A 172 -12.17 13.53 12.05
N GLU A 173 -11.53 14.06 13.10
CA GLU A 173 -10.48 13.37 13.86
C GLU A 173 -11.04 12.98 15.22
N THR A 174 -11.41 11.70 15.36
CA THR A 174 -11.75 11.13 16.66
C THR A 174 -10.47 10.79 17.42
N ASP A 175 -10.54 10.73 18.76
CA ASP A 175 -9.39 10.33 19.57
C ASP A 175 -8.84 8.96 19.16
N GLU A 176 -9.69 7.99 18.87
CA GLU A 176 -9.27 6.66 18.39
C GLU A 176 -8.45 6.73 17.09
N LEU A 177 -8.89 7.53 16.11
CA LEU A 177 -8.20 7.68 14.83
C LEU A 177 -6.87 8.44 14.98
N ARG A 178 -6.84 9.45 15.84
CA ARG A 178 -5.62 10.18 16.19
C ARG A 178 -4.59 9.23 16.81
N LEU A 179 -5.04 8.46 17.80
CA LEU A 179 -4.25 7.46 18.51
C LEU A 179 -3.69 6.40 17.56
N GLU A 180 -4.50 5.85 16.65
CA GLU A 180 -4.02 4.90 15.63
C GLU A 180 -3.01 5.53 14.67
N GLY A 181 -3.23 6.77 14.25
CA GLY A 181 -2.31 7.51 13.39
C GLY A 181 -0.94 7.73 14.05
N GLU A 182 -0.93 8.09 15.33
CA GLU A 182 0.29 8.21 16.14
C GLU A 182 1.04 6.87 16.25
N GLU A 183 0.33 5.78 16.54
CA GLU A 183 0.92 4.43 16.60
C GLU A 183 1.60 4.04 15.27
N ARG A 184 0.91 4.26 14.14
CA ARG A 184 1.47 3.96 12.81
C ARG A 184 2.67 4.83 12.47
N GLY A 185 2.61 6.12 12.81
CA GLY A 185 3.73 7.04 12.63
C GLY A 185 4.96 6.58 13.42
N TYR A 186 4.74 6.22 14.68
CA TYR A 186 5.77 5.71 15.57
C TYR A 186 6.42 4.42 15.03
N ILE A 187 5.63 3.43 14.61
CA ILE A 187 6.14 2.18 14.00
C ILE A 187 6.99 2.46 12.75
N ARG A 188 6.58 3.41 11.91
CA ARG A 188 7.34 3.78 10.69
C ARG A 188 8.69 4.40 11.04
N THR A 189 8.72 5.35 11.96
CA THR A 189 9.97 5.96 12.46
C THR A 189 10.90 4.87 12.97
N TYR A 190 10.36 3.95 13.75
CA TYR A 190 11.12 2.84 14.31
C TYR A 190 11.70 1.90 13.22
N ASN A 191 10.88 1.50 12.24
CA ASN A 191 11.36 0.69 11.12
C ASN A 191 12.38 1.41 10.24
N ALA A 192 12.27 2.74 10.09
CA ALA A 192 13.28 3.54 9.40
C ALA A 192 14.61 3.57 10.16
N LEU A 193 14.57 3.72 11.49
CA LEU A 193 15.76 3.64 12.35
C LEU A 193 16.41 2.27 12.29
N ARG A 194 15.63 1.18 12.31
CA ARG A 194 16.14 -0.18 12.13
C ARG A 194 16.92 -0.34 10.83
N LYS A 195 16.33 0.12 9.72
CA LYS A 195 16.98 0.07 8.41
C LYS A 195 18.27 0.89 8.40
N LYS A 196 18.28 2.08 9.02
CA LYS A 196 19.48 2.92 9.14
C LYS A 196 20.60 2.23 9.93
N ASN A 197 20.25 1.43 10.92
CA ASN A 197 21.20 0.64 11.73
C ASN A 197 21.49 -0.76 11.14
N GLY A 198 21.09 -1.03 9.89
CA GLY A 198 21.41 -2.30 9.21
C GLY A 198 20.63 -3.53 9.68
N LEU A 199 19.49 -3.34 10.38
CA LEU A 199 18.61 -4.45 10.76
C LEU A 199 17.65 -4.79 9.61
N PHE A 200 17.46 -6.09 9.38
CA PHE A 200 16.55 -6.61 8.35
C PHE A 200 15.18 -6.98 8.94
N PRO A 201 14.13 -7.08 8.10
CA PRO A 201 12.82 -7.59 8.51
C PRO A 201 12.96 -8.99 9.12
N GLY A 202 12.52 -9.17 10.36
CA GLY A 202 12.63 -10.44 11.10
C GLY A 202 13.72 -10.47 12.18
N ASP A 203 14.72 -9.59 12.11
CA ASP A 203 15.75 -9.48 13.15
C ASP A 203 15.10 -9.07 14.49
N LYS A 204 15.57 -9.63 15.60
CA LYS A 204 15.19 -9.16 16.94
C LYS A 204 16.04 -7.96 17.31
N ALA A 205 15.40 -6.91 17.84
CA ALA A 205 16.07 -5.70 18.28
C ALA A 205 15.67 -5.35 19.70
N LYS A 206 16.61 -4.82 20.47
CA LYS A 206 16.34 -4.14 21.74
C LYS A 206 16.32 -2.64 21.47
N ILE A 207 15.27 -1.98 21.96
CA ILE A 207 15.03 -0.56 21.78
C ILE A 207 15.12 0.07 23.15
N CYS A 208 16.07 0.97 23.32
CA CYS A 208 16.22 1.75 24.53
C CYS A 208 15.68 3.15 24.22
N GLU A 209 14.68 3.57 24.97
CA GLU A 209 14.08 4.91 24.85
C GLU A 209 14.27 5.72 26.13
N PRO A 210 14.39 7.06 26.02
CA PRO A 210 14.42 7.93 27.17
C PRO A 210 13.16 7.74 28.01
N LYS A 211 13.32 7.56 29.32
CA LYS A 211 12.19 7.51 30.24
C LYS A 211 11.64 8.91 30.47
N THR A 212 10.60 9.28 29.71
CA THR A 212 9.87 10.55 29.88
C THR A 212 8.43 10.29 30.34
N PRO A 213 7.81 11.18 31.12
CA PRO A 213 6.41 11.05 31.54
C PRO A 213 5.43 10.93 30.35
N GLU A 214 5.78 11.56 29.22
CA GLU A 214 5.02 11.52 27.98
C GLU A 214 5.02 10.13 27.34
N LEU A 215 6.19 9.47 27.24
CA LEU A 215 6.31 8.11 26.72
C LEU A 215 5.66 7.10 27.66
N GLU A 216 5.80 7.28 28.98
CA GLU A 216 5.12 6.44 29.95
C GLU A 216 3.60 6.55 29.86
N LYS A 217 3.06 7.75 29.59
CA LYS A 217 1.64 7.95 29.32
C LYS A 217 1.24 7.31 27.99
N PHE A 218 2.05 7.50 26.94
CA PHE A 218 1.82 6.94 25.61
C PHE A 218 1.69 5.41 25.63
N TYR A 219 2.53 4.71 26.41
CA TYR A 219 2.48 3.25 26.55
C TYR A 219 1.44 2.73 27.54
N ARG A 220 1.04 3.53 28.54
CA ARG A 220 0.01 3.16 29.54
C ARG A 220 -1.36 2.98 28.90
N ASP A 221 -1.68 3.78 27.89
CA ASP A 221 -2.96 3.70 27.22
C ASP A 221 -2.99 2.48 26.27
N SER A 222 -3.92 1.56 26.52
CA SER A 222 -4.47 0.63 25.52
C SER A 222 -3.58 -0.51 24.95
N GLY A 223 -2.59 -1.03 25.69
CA GLY A 223 -1.80 -2.21 25.23
C GLY A 223 -0.94 -1.94 23.99
N ARG A 224 -0.66 -0.65 23.72
CA ARG A 224 0.16 -0.15 22.62
C ARG A 224 1.54 -0.74 22.56
N LEU A 225 2.17 -0.86 23.72
CA LEU A 225 3.50 -1.43 23.84
C LEU A 225 3.56 -2.83 23.20
N ALA A 226 2.59 -3.70 23.51
CA ALA A 226 2.51 -5.04 22.94
C ALA A 226 2.27 -5.03 21.43
N ARG A 227 1.39 -4.13 20.93
CA ARG A 227 1.14 -3.97 19.48
C ARG A 227 2.40 -3.53 18.74
N ILE A 228 3.09 -2.52 19.26
CA ILE A 228 4.32 -1.99 18.67
C ILE A 228 5.42 -3.04 18.71
N GLN A 229 5.64 -3.70 19.85
CA GLN A 229 6.64 -4.76 20.01
C GLN A 229 6.38 -5.94 19.07
N GLY A 230 5.11 -6.34 18.89
CA GLY A 230 4.71 -7.38 17.93
C GLY A 230 4.94 -6.96 16.48
N ALA A 231 4.54 -5.74 16.11
CA ALA A 231 4.72 -5.21 14.75
C ALA A 231 6.20 -5.01 14.39
N THR A 232 7.06 -4.76 15.38
CA THR A 232 8.48 -4.50 15.17
C THR A 232 9.37 -5.68 15.55
N ASN A 233 8.84 -6.80 16.05
CA ASN A 233 9.62 -7.94 16.56
C ASN A 233 10.77 -7.50 17.50
N SER A 234 10.48 -6.52 18.36
CA SER A 234 11.49 -5.84 19.18
C SER A 234 11.05 -5.73 20.64
N THR A 235 12.01 -5.70 21.55
CA THR A 235 11.77 -5.44 22.97
C THR A 235 12.03 -3.96 23.26
N ILE A 236 11.03 -3.24 23.73
CA ILE A 236 11.14 -1.82 24.11
C ILE A 236 11.37 -1.73 25.61
N THR A 237 12.43 -1.03 26.01
CA THR A 237 12.76 -0.71 27.40
C THR A 237 12.97 0.79 27.55
N LEU A 238 12.26 1.39 28.52
CA LEU A 238 12.51 2.77 28.94
C LEU A 238 13.74 2.79 29.86
N VAL A 239 14.71 3.65 29.56
CA VAL A 239 15.98 3.75 30.28
C VAL A 239 16.17 5.19 30.75
N ASP A 240 16.57 5.34 32.02
CA ASP A 240 16.93 6.63 32.60
C ASP A 240 18.29 7.10 32.05
N GLY A 241 18.40 8.38 31.68
CA GLY A 241 19.69 9.02 31.33
C GLY A 241 20.17 8.89 29.88
N ILE A 242 19.35 8.38 28.96
CA ILE A 242 19.62 8.46 27.51
C ILE A 242 18.84 9.63 26.89
N GLU A 243 19.45 10.36 25.96
CA GLU A 243 18.81 11.51 25.30
C GLU A 243 18.10 11.15 23.98
N ALA A 244 18.41 9.98 23.41
CA ALA A 244 17.88 9.55 22.12
C ALA A 244 17.62 8.03 22.08
N ILE A 245 16.78 7.61 21.13
CA ILE A 245 16.46 6.21 20.88
C ILE A 245 17.72 5.46 20.44
N ALA A 246 18.11 4.43 21.19
CA ALA A 246 19.18 3.52 20.83
C ALA A 246 18.60 2.16 20.40
N ILE A 247 19.16 1.58 19.33
CA ILE A 247 18.77 0.27 18.82
C ILE A 247 19.97 -0.67 18.93
N GLU A 248 19.84 -1.71 19.73
CA GLU A 248 20.83 -2.77 19.84
C GLU A 248 20.32 -4.02 19.10
N LYS A 249 21.15 -4.58 18.24
CA LYS A 249 20.84 -5.84 17.57
C LYS A 249 20.99 -6.98 18.58
N ILE A 250 19.91 -7.70 18.84
CA ILE A 250 19.98 -8.94 19.62
C ILE A 250 20.37 -10.02 18.62
N ASN A 251 21.67 -10.29 18.48
CA ASN A 251 22.08 -11.48 17.73
C ASN A 251 21.65 -12.74 18.50
N PRO A 252 21.16 -13.79 17.81
CA PRO A 252 21.05 -15.12 18.40
C PRO A 252 22.43 -15.69 18.77
#